data_AF-A0A2M7Z3N0-F1
#
_entry.id   AF-A0A2M7Z3N0-F1
#
_cell.length_a   1.000
_cell.length_b   1.000
_cell.length_c   1.000
_cell.angle_alpha   90.00
_cell.angle_beta   90.00
_cell.angle_gamma   90.00
#
_symmetry.space_group_name_H-M   'P 1'
#
loop_
_entity.id
_entity.type
_entity.pdbx_description
1 polymer ?
#
loop_
_entity_poly.entity_id
_entity_poly.type
_entity_poly.pdbx_seq_one_letter_code
_entity_poly.pdbx_strand_id
1 'polypeptide(L)'
;MLFSYNWLQSFFKKKLPKPEKLAEILALHSFEVEEVKRVRKDWALDIDVLPNRAPDCFSHLGITREISAILNYKLGIGEWKLTEDKNLKAKDFVSVEVKPRQACPRYTARVITDVKVGPSPKWIRDRLEVCGLRPINNVVDIANYVMLETGQPLHAFDGEKLEGQKIIIRFAKEREKIVTLDEEKYDLDEDILVIADEKSPVAIAGIKGGKLPEIDNKTKIVVLESANFNPKVIRKGSKTIDLKTDASWRFEHGIDPNLTEIGINRAAFLIQKIAKGNVAKGLIDFYPKKVLP
;
A
#
# COMPACT_ATOMS: atom_id res chain seq x y z
N MET A 1 10.91 -4.91 11.66
CA MET A 1 10.23 -5.01 10.33
C MET A 1 11.13 -5.79 9.39
N LEU A 2 10.58 -6.72 8.59
CA LEU A 2 11.39 -7.58 7.73
C LEU A 2 11.68 -6.95 6.35
N PHE A 3 12.94 -6.93 5.96
CA PHE A 3 13.42 -6.45 4.66
C PHE A 3 14.19 -7.54 3.90
N SER A 4 13.89 -7.69 2.61
CA SER A 4 14.58 -8.63 1.71
C SER A 4 15.94 -8.08 1.28
N TYR A 5 17.02 -8.79 1.61
CA TYR A 5 18.37 -8.44 1.19
C TYR A 5 18.50 -8.40 -0.35
N ASN A 6 18.00 -9.40 -1.06
CA ASN A 6 18.07 -9.43 -2.53
C ASN A 6 17.25 -8.29 -3.16
N TRP A 7 16.16 -7.86 -2.51
CA TRP A 7 15.41 -6.70 -2.96
C TRP A 7 16.20 -5.40 -2.75
N LEU A 8 16.78 -5.20 -1.56
CA LEU A 8 17.69 -4.08 -1.30
C LEU A 8 18.84 -4.05 -2.33
N GLN A 9 19.49 -5.19 -2.58
CA GLN A 9 20.54 -5.34 -3.60
C GLN A 9 20.07 -4.96 -5.00
N SER A 10 18.80 -5.21 -5.36
CA SER A 10 18.29 -4.95 -6.71
C SER A 10 18.26 -3.46 -7.10
N PHE A 11 18.37 -2.55 -6.13
CA PHE A 11 18.49 -1.11 -6.36
C PHE A 11 19.93 -0.64 -6.54
N PHE A 12 20.93 -1.52 -6.44
CA PHE A 12 22.35 -1.18 -6.59
C PHE A 12 23.00 -2.00 -7.69
N LYS A 13 23.75 -1.34 -8.57
CA LYS A 13 24.65 -2.01 -9.51
C LYS A 13 25.87 -2.61 -8.81
N LYS A 14 26.36 -1.92 -7.78
CA LYS A 14 27.46 -2.41 -6.94
C LYS A 14 26.92 -3.44 -5.96
N LYS A 15 27.68 -4.50 -5.73
CA LYS A 15 27.33 -5.53 -4.75
C LYS A 15 27.36 -4.95 -3.34
N LEU A 16 26.28 -5.16 -2.59
CA LEU A 16 26.19 -4.84 -1.18
C LEU A 16 27.13 -5.76 -0.37
N PRO A 17 27.57 -5.31 0.82
CA PRO A 17 28.20 -6.19 1.80
C PRO A 17 27.32 -7.41 2.08
N LYS A 18 27.93 -8.52 2.52
CA LYS A 18 27.17 -9.71 2.95
C LYS A 18 26.10 -9.32 3.99
N PRO A 19 24.96 -10.03 4.06
CA PRO A 19 23.83 -9.67 4.93
C PRO A 19 24.21 -9.33 6.37
N GLU A 20 25.06 -10.16 7.00
CA GLU A 20 25.53 -9.97 8.37
C GLU A 20 26.36 -8.68 8.50
N LYS A 21 27.25 -8.43 7.52
CA LYS A 21 28.07 -7.23 7.51
C LYS A 21 27.24 -5.97 7.23
N LEU A 22 26.22 -6.08 6.38
CA LEU A 22 25.28 -4.99 6.12
C LEU A 22 24.48 -4.65 7.38
N ALA A 23 24.03 -5.66 8.13
CA ALA A 23 23.35 -5.47 9.40
C ALA A 23 24.23 -4.74 10.44
N GLU A 24 25.49 -5.14 10.59
CA GLU A 24 26.46 -4.42 11.44
C GLU A 24 26.61 -2.96 11.02
N ILE A 25 26.70 -2.69 9.72
CA ILE A 25 26.84 -1.31 9.21
C ILE A 25 25.59 -0.49 9.54
N LEU A 26 24.39 -1.05 9.36
CA LEU A 26 23.14 -0.36 9.71
C LEU A 26 23.04 -0.10 11.22
N ALA A 27 23.40 -1.08 12.05
CA ALA A 27 23.44 -0.96 13.51
C ALA A 27 24.37 0.15 14.01
N LEU A 28 25.52 0.33 13.35
CA LEU A 28 26.48 1.37 13.71
C LEU A 28 26.06 2.79 13.33
N HIS A 29 25.13 2.96 12.38
CA HIS A 29 24.84 4.27 11.79
C HIS A 29 23.39 4.75 11.96
N SER A 30 22.40 3.86 11.83
CA SER A 30 21.02 4.29 11.59
C SER A 30 19.93 3.46 12.28
N PHE A 31 20.05 2.13 12.32
CA PHE A 31 18.97 1.25 12.78
C PHE A 31 19.48 0.03 13.52
N GLU A 32 18.80 -0.36 14.59
CA GLU A 32 19.01 -1.67 15.21
C GLU A 32 18.54 -2.78 14.25
N VAL A 33 19.36 -3.83 14.13
CA VAL A 33 19.02 -5.03 13.35
C VAL A 33 18.95 -6.19 14.32
N GLU A 34 17.72 -6.60 14.64
CA GLU A 34 17.43 -7.62 15.66
C GLU A 34 17.86 -9.01 15.18
N GLU A 35 17.61 -9.32 13.90
CA GLU A 35 17.89 -10.64 13.34
C GLU A 35 18.28 -10.56 11.86
N VAL A 36 19.21 -11.43 11.45
CA VAL A 36 19.46 -11.73 10.03
C VAL A 36 19.20 -13.22 9.83
N LYS A 37 18.11 -13.56 9.14
CA LYS A 37 17.72 -14.95 8.91
C LYS A 37 17.67 -15.31 7.44
N ARG A 38 18.10 -16.53 7.12
CA ARG A 38 18.02 -17.06 5.76
C ARG A 38 16.59 -17.53 5.47
N VAL A 39 15.99 -16.99 4.41
CA VAL A 39 14.66 -17.40 3.94
C VAL A 39 14.79 -17.89 2.50
N ARG A 40 14.73 -19.21 2.30
CA ARG A 40 14.95 -19.87 1.01
C ARG A 40 16.29 -19.47 0.36
N LYS A 41 16.24 -18.67 -0.71
CA LYS A 41 17.41 -18.19 -1.49
C LYS A 41 17.75 -16.71 -1.21
N ASP A 42 17.14 -16.13 -0.17
CA ASP A 42 17.30 -14.75 0.24
C ASP A 42 17.59 -14.68 1.75
N TRP A 43 17.81 -13.46 2.25
CA TRP A 43 17.97 -13.14 3.65
C TRP A 43 16.94 -12.08 4.05
N ALA A 44 16.24 -12.32 5.15
CA ALA A 44 15.39 -11.33 5.79
C ALA A 44 16.21 -10.65 6.90
N LEU A 45 16.30 -9.32 6.82
CA LEU A 45 16.85 -8.48 7.88
C LEU A 45 15.66 -7.97 8.69
N ASP A 46 15.60 -8.29 9.97
CA ASP A 46 14.65 -7.69 10.90
C ASP A 46 15.23 -6.41 11.47
N ILE A 47 14.74 -5.28 10.96
CA ILE A 47 15.24 -3.96 11.31
C ILE A 47 14.19 -3.28 12.20
N ASP A 48 14.60 -2.87 13.40
CA ASP A 48 13.76 -2.03 14.25
C ASP A 48 13.91 -0.57 13.81
N VAL A 49 12.89 -0.09 13.10
CA VAL A 49 12.86 1.27 12.58
C VAL A 49 12.13 2.15 13.58
N LEU A 50 12.88 3.09 14.16
CA LEU A 50 12.37 4.01 15.17
C LEU A 50 11.18 4.84 14.67
N PRO A 51 10.22 5.23 15.54
CA PRO A 51 9.02 5.97 15.14
C PRO A 51 9.27 7.25 14.36
N ASN A 52 10.37 7.97 14.62
CA ASN A 52 10.72 9.19 13.90
C ASN A 52 11.24 8.93 12.48
N ARG A 53 11.65 7.70 12.17
CA ARG A 53 12.11 7.24 10.84
C ARG A 53 11.06 6.40 10.13
N ALA A 54 9.93 6.09 10.76
CA ALA A 54 8.84 5.34 10.16
C ALA A 54 8.31 5.96 8.85
N PRO A 55 8.12 7.30 8.73
CA PRO A 55 7.62 7.92 7.50
C PRO A 55 8.48 7.66 6.26
N ASP A 56 9.80 7.58 6.42
CA ASP A 56 10.75 7.41 5.32
C ASP A 56 11.27 5.97 5.19
N CYS A 57 11.43 5.22 6.29
CA CYS A 57 12.13 3.94 6.33
C CYS A 57 11.26 2.70 6.55
N PHE A 58 9.93 2.81 6.67
CA PHE A 58 9.03 1.64 6.58
C PHE A 58 8.84 1.14 5.13
N SER A 59 9.88 1.24 4.30
CA SER A 59 9.89 0.84 2.91
C SER A 59 11.27 0.41 2.46
N HIS A 60 11.33 -0.50 1.47
CA HIS A 60 12.59 -0.92 0.88
C HIS A 60 13.31 0.26 0.23
N LEU A 61 12.59 1.18 -0.42
CA LEU A 61 13.22 2.38 -0.99
C LEU A 61 13.81 3.29 0.10
N GLY A 62 13.16 3.41 1.24
CA GLY A 62 13.66 4.14 2.42
C GLY A 62 14.97 3.58 2.95
N ILE A 63 14.98 2.30 3.30
CA ILE A 63 16.19 1.61 3.77
C ILE A 63 17.29 1.64 2.71
N THR A 64 16.94 1.49 1.44
CA THR A 64 17.92 1.57 0.34
C THR A 64 18.54 2.97 0.23
N ARG A 65 17.76 4.05 0.45
CA ARG A 65 18.30 5.42 0.51
C ARG A 65 19.28 5.59 1.66
N GLU A 66 18.98 5.03 2.82
CA GLU A 66 19.91 5.05 3.96
C GLU A 66 21.21 4.31 3.64
N ILE A 67 21.11 3.09 3.11
CA ILE A 67 22.27 2.27 2.69
C ILE A 67 23.11 3.02 1.66
N SER A 68 22.47 3.71 0.71
CA SER A 68 23.14 4.51 -0.30
C SER A 68 23.97 5.64 0.33
N ALA A 69 23.41 6.34 1.32
CA ALA A 69 24.10 7.42 2.02
C ALA A 69 25.30 6.87 2.82
N ILE A 70 25.11 5.80 3.60
CA ILE A 70 26.17 5.21 4.44
C ILE A 70 27.32 4.66 3.59
N LEU A 71 27.01 3.91 2.52
CA LEU A 71 28.03 3.25 1.69
C LEU A 71 28.56 4.15 0.56
N ASN A 72 27.97 5.34 0.37
CA ASN A 72 28.20 6.22 -0.78
C ASN A 72 28.02 5.48 -2.13
N TYR A 73 26.93 4.70 -2.24
CA TYR A 73 26.61 3.93 -3.45
C TYR A 73 25.52 4.64 -4.26
N LYS A 74 25.69 4.74 -5.57
CA LYS A 74 24.65 5.29 -6.45
C LYS A 74 23.43 4.37 -6.52
N LEU A 75 22.26 4.92 -6.21
CA LEU A 75 20.97 4.25 -6.37
C LEU A 75 20.57 4.14 -7.84
N GLY A 76 20.08 2.96 -8.22
CA GLY A 76 19.43 2.70 -9.49
C GLY A 76 17.96 2.38 -9.27
N ILE A 77 17.12 3.41 -9.21
CA ILE A 77 15.66 3.22 -9.26
C ILE A 77 15.28 3.08 -10.72
N GLY A 78 14.81 1.89 -11.11
CA GLY A 78 14.41 1.62 -12.49
C GLY A 78 13.26 2.53 -12.91
N GLU A 79 13.36 3.10 -14.11
CA GLU A 79 12.26 3.85 -14.71
C GLU A 79 11.13 2.90 -15.11
N TRP A 80 9.90 3.32 -14.89
CA TRP A 80 8.71 2.62 -15.35
C TRP A 80 7.75 3.64 -15.96
N LYS A 81 7.04 3.19 -16.98
CA LYS A 81 6.08 4.02 -17.71
C LYS A 81 4.72 3.35 -17.70
N LEU A 82 3.78 4.02 -17.05
CA LEU A 82 2.35 3.68 -17.10
C LEU A 82 1.79 4.12 -18.45
N THR A 83 1.04 3.25 -19.13
CA THR A 83 0.32 3.64 -20.35
C THR A 83 -1.17 3.59 -20.08
N GLU A 84 -1.83 4.74 -20.23
CA GLU A 84 -3.27 4.86 -20.12
C GLU A 84 -3.97 4.56 -21.45
N ASP A 85 -5.12 3.90 -21.38
CA ASP A 85 -6.05 3.76 -22.49
C ASP A 85 -6.80 5.09 -22.67
N LYS A 86 -6.68 5.68 -23.86
CA LYS A 86 -7.29 6.98 -24.19
C LYS A 86 -8.81 6.91 -24.34
N ASN A 87 -9.36 5.72 -24.56
CA ASN A 87 -10.78 5.49 -24.82
C ASN A 87 -11.58 5.26 -23.53
N LEU A 88 -10.91 4.89 -22.43
CA LEU A 88 -11.51 4.66 -21.12
C LEU A 88 -11.18 5.84 -20.20
N LYS A 89 -12.14 6.37 -19.43
CA LYS A 89 -11.87 7.42 -18.44
C LYS A 89 -12.21 6.92 -17.05
N ALA A 90 -11.31 7.09 -16.09
CA ALA A 90 -11.51 6.60 -14.72
C ALA A 90 -12.82 7.10 -14.08
N LYS A 91 -13.18 8.36 -14.35
CA LYS A 91 -14.41 9.01 -13.87
C LYS A 91 -15.71 8.38 -14.39
N ASP A 92 -15.65 7.57 -15.45
CA ASP A 92 -16.83 6.89 -16.02
C ASP A 92 -17.12 5.59 -15.25
N PHE A 93 -16.20 5.14 -14.38
CA PHE A 93 -16.33 3.90 -13.60
C PHE A 93 -16.46 4.11 -12.11
N VAL A 94 -15.92 5.21 -11.57
CA VAL A 94 -16.00 5.50 -10.15
C VAL A 94 -15.95 6.99 -9.87
N SER A 95 -16.71 7.44 -8.88
CA SER A 95 -16.63 8.79 -8.30
C SER A 95 -16.13 8.73 -6.87
N VAL A 96 -15.37 9.74 -6.44
CA VAL A 96 -14.82 9.84 -5.09
C VAL A 96 -15.34 11.09 -4.40
N GLU A 97 -15.88 10.93 -3.20
CA GLU A 97 -16.33 12.00 -2.31
C GLU A 97 -15.60 11.91 -0.97
N VAL A 98 -14.89 12.98 -0.58
CA VAL A 98 -14.23 13.06 0.73
C VAL A 98 -14.98 14.06 1.60
N LYS A 99 -15.74 13.57 2.59
CA LYS A 99 -16.49 14.43 3.52
C LYS A 99 -15.57 15.06 4.58
N PRO A 100 -14.80 14.30 5.38
CA PRO A 100 -13.94 14.87 6.41
C PRO A 100 -12.55 15.19 5.84
N ARG A 101 -12.40 16.36 5.21
CA ARG A 101 -11.13 16.79 4.56
C ARG A 101 -9.90 16.76 5.48
N GLN A 102 -10.08 16.95 6.78
CA GLN A 102 -8.99 16.92 7.76
C GLN A 102 -8.56 15.50 8.14
N ALA A 103 -9.47 14.52 8.05
CA ALA A 103 -9.20 13.11 8.34
C ALA A 103 -8.58 12.39 7.13
N CYS A 104 -8.85 12.88 5.91
CA CYS A 104 -8.27 12.39 4.67
C CYS A 104 -7.75 13.56 3.82
N PRO A 105 -6.51 14.03 4.06
CA PRO A 105 -5.92 15.13 3.31
C PRO A 105 -5.76 14.87 1.81
N ARG A 106 -5.53 13.60 1.43
CA ARG A 106 -5.46 13.20 0.02
C ARG A 106 -6.07 11.83 -0.19
N TYR A 107 -6.87 11.69 -1.24
CA TYR A 107 -7.37 10.40 -1.68
C TYR A 107 -7.24 10.29 -3.20
N THR A 108 -6.58 9.24 -3.66
CA THR A 108 -6.42 8.97 -5.09
C THR A 108 -7.05 7.64 -5.48
N ALA A 109 -7.66 7.60 -6.66
CA ALA A 109 -8.18 6.38 -7.25
C ALA A 109 -7.82 6.26 -8.73
N ARG A 110 -7.51 5.02 -9.15
CA ARG A 110 -7.31 4.63 -10.55
C ARG A 110 -8.17 3.42 -10.88
N VAL A 111 -8.59 3.35 -12.13
CA VAL A 111 -9.42 2.25 -12.62
C VAL A 111 -8.64 1.46 -13.66
N ILE A 112 -8.70 0.14 -13.55
CA ILE A 112 -8.04 -0.79 -14.45
C ILE A 112 -9.08 -1.84 -14.87
N THR A 113 -9.39 -1.92 -16.16
CA THR A 113 -10.36 -2.88 -16.70
C THR A 113 -9.66 -4.11 -17.27
N ASP A 114 -10.44 -5.14 -17.58
CA ASP A 114 -9.99 -6.39 -18.22
C ASP A 114 -8.87 -7.11 -17.45
N VAL A 115 -8.86 -6.93 -16.14
CA VAL A 115 -7.86 -7.54 -15.25
C VAL A 115 -8.02 -9.06 -15.26
N LYS A 116 -6.89 -9.77 -15.37
CA LYS A 116 -6.81 -11.23 -15.24
C LYS A 116 -6.25 -11.57 -13.87
N VAL A 117 -7.14 -11.77 -12.91
CA VAL A 117 -6.76 -12.20 -11.56
C VAL A 117 -6.24 -13.63 -11.60
N GLY A 118 -5.11 -13.86 -10.94
CA GLY A 118 -4.43 -15.15 -10.91
C GLY A 118 -3.22 -15.13 -9.99
N PRO A 119 -2.40 -16.18 -9.97
CA PRO A 119 -1.21 -16.23 -9.12
C PRO A 119 -0.18 -15.16 -9.53
N SER A 120 0.45 -14.54 -8.54
CA SER A 120 1.57 -13.62 -8.76
C SER A 120 2.78 -14.32 -9.38
N PRO A 121 3.57 -13.59 -10.19
CA PRO A 121 4.85 -14.10 -10.67
C PRO A 121 5.78 -14.40 -9.49
N LYS A 122 6.65 -15.41 -9.67
CA LYS A 122 7.48 -15.98 -8.60
C LYS A 122 8.27 -14.93 -7.82
N TRP A 123 8.82 -13.92 -8.49
CA TRP A 123 9.63 -12.89 -7.85
C TRP A 123 8.86 -11.97 -6.90
N ILE A 124 7.55 -11.72 -7.13
CA ILE A 124 6.71 -10.99 -6.16
C ILE A 124 6.44 -11.88 -4.96
N ARG A 125 6.01 -13.12 -5.21
CA ARG A 125 5.71 -14.09 -4.14
C ARG A 125 6.90 -14.30 -3.22
N ASP A 126 8.08 -14.54 -3.79
CA ASP A 126 9.30 -14.74 -3.01
C ASP A 126 9.63 -13.51 -2.14
N ARG A 127 9.48 -12.29 -2.66
CA ARG A 127 9.74 -11.06 -1.89
C ARG A 127 8.74 -10.86 -0.75
N LEU A 128 7.45 -11.10 -1.01
CA LEU A 128 6.41 -11.04 0.02
C LEU A 128 6.67 -12.04 1.14
N GLU A 129 6.97 -13.30 0.78
CA GLU A 129 7.23 -14.36 1.76
C GLU A 129 8.47 -14.06 2.62
N VAL A 130 9.54 -13.49 2.04
CA VAL A 130 10.72 -13.04 2.80
C VAL A 130 10.36 -11.95 3.81
N CYS A 131 9.41 -11.08 3.46
CA CYS A 131 8.93 -10.01 4.34
C CYS A 131 7.81 -10.50 5.30
N GLY A 132 7.54 -11.80 5.37
CA GLY A 132 6.52 -12.37 6.26
C GLY A 132 5.08 -12.31 5.75
N LEU A 133 4.86 -11.88 4.50
CA LEU A 133 3.52 -11.82 3.90
C LEU A 133 3.22 -13.05 3.06
N ARG A 134 2.04 -13.63 3.27
CA ARG A 134 1.52 -14.75 2.46
C ARG A 134 0.98 -14.22 1.12
N PRO A 135 1.45 -14.72 -0.04
CA PRO A 135 0.88 -14.36 -1.32
C PRO A 135 -0.55 -14.88 -1.51
N ILE A 136 -1.39 -14.10 -2.18
CA ILE A 136 -2.83 -14.35 -2.39
C ILE A 136 -3.11 -14.42 -3.89
N ASN A 137 -3.06 -13.28 -4.57
CA ASN A 137 -3.27 -13.17 -6.01
C ASN A 137 -2.51 -11.94 -6.54
N ASN A 138 -2.33 -11.86 -7.86
CA ASN A 138 -1.55 -10.83 -8.52
C ASN A 138 -2.00 -9.39 -8.24
N VAL A 139 -3.27 -9.11 -7.96
CA VAL A 139 -3.73 -7.75 -7.65
C VAL A 139 -3.42 -7.40 -6.19
N VAL A 140 -3.82 -8.26 -5.25
CA VAL A 140 -3.61 -8.04 -3.81
C VAL A 140 -2.11 -8.04 -3.46
N ASP A 141 -1.36 -8.95 -4.07
CA ASP A 141 0.09 -9.05 -3.87
C ASP A 141 0.82 -7.83 -4.42
N ILE A 142 0.33 -7.21 -5.50
CA ILE A 142 0.91 -5.97 -6.02
C ILE A 142 0.67 -4.81 -5.04
N ALA A 143 -0.51 -4.70 -4.44
CA ALA A 143 -0.77 -3.68 -3.42
C ALA A 143 0.19 -3.82 -2.23
N ASN A 144 0.35 -5.03 -1.70
CA ASN A 144 1.30 -5.33 -0.61
C ASN A 144 2.76 -5.11 -1.04
N TYR A 145 3.12 -5.55 -2.24
CA TYR A 145 4.46 -5.36 -2.79
C TYR A 145 4.81 -3.88 -2.91
N VAL A 146 3.91 -3.05 -3.46
CA VAL A 146 4.17 -1.62 -3.62
C VAL A 146 4.17 -0.89 -2.27
N MET A 147 3.36 -1.32 -1.30
CA MET A 147 3.45 -0.83 0.08
C MET A 147 4.82 -1.11 0.68
N LEU A 148 5.36 -2.33 0.54
CA LEU A 148 6.69 -2.67 1.01
C LEU A 148 7.81 -1.96 0.21
N GLU A 149 7.59 -1.70 -1.08
CA GLU A 149 8.55 -1.02 -1.95
C GLU A 149 8.68 0.46 -1.59
N THR A 150 7.54 1.16 -1.49
CA THR A 150 7.43 2.62 -1.46
C THR A 150 7.04 3.20 -0.11
N GLY A 151 6.48 2.37 0.79
CA GLY A 151 5.94 2.82 2.07
C GLY A 151 4.48 3.28 1.99
N GLN A 152 3.89 3.37 0.81
CA GLN A 152 2.49 3.78 0.62
C GLN A 152 1.55 2.58 0.72
N PRO A 153 0.68 2.47 1.74
CA PRO A 153 -0.36 1.46 1.74
C PRO A 153 -1.34 1.69 0.58
N LEU A 154 -1.76 0.61 -0.06
CA LEU A 154 -2.75 0.61 -1.14
C LEU A 154 -3.85 -0.38 -0.83
N HIS A 155 -5.00 -0.14 -1.44
CA HIS A 155 -6.09 -1.10 -1.47
C HIS A 155 -6.62 -1.28 -2.90
N ALA A 156 -7.31 -2.39 -3.14
CA ALA A 156 -7.93 -2.68 -4.42
C ALA A 156 -9.35 -3.18 -4.17
N PHE A 157 -10.31 -2.48 -4.76
CA PHE A 157 -11.72 -2.85 -4.74
C PHE A 157 -12.11 -3.48 -6.08
N ASP A 158 -12.98 -4.48 -6.04
CA ASP A 158 -13.70 -4.93 -7.23
C ASP A 158 -14.73 -3.85 -7.61
N GLY A 159 -14.50 -3.21 -8.74
CA GLY A 159 -15.33 -2.10 -9.22
C GLY A 159 -16.77 -2.51 -9.55
N GLU A 160 -17.01 -3.78 -9.89
CA GLU A 160 -18.36 -4.28 -10.15
C GLU A 160 -19.16 -4.51 -8.86
N LYS A 161 -18.46 -4.62 -7.72
CA LYS A 161 -19.05 -4.82 -6.40
C LYS A 161 -19.23 -3.52 -5.61
N LEU A 162 -18.79 -2.38 -6.14
CA LEU A 162 -19.00 -1.06 -5.52
C LEU A 162 -20.38 -0.51 -5.87
N GLU A 163 -21.26 -0.41 -4.88
CA GLU A 163 -22.62 0.05 -5.08
C GLU A 163 -22.65 1.53 -5.48
N GLY A 164 -23.38 1.84 -6.55
CA GLY A 164 -23.47 3.18 -7.12
C GLY A 164 -22.18 3.69 -7.76
N GLN A 165 -21.17 2.84 -7.95
CA GLN A 165 -19.87 3.24 -8.54
C GLN A 165 -19.27 4.45 -7.80
N LYS A 166 -19.39 4.45 -6.47
CA LYS A 166 -19.02 5.57 -5.63
C LYS A 166 -18.18 5.13 -4.45
N ILE A 167 -17.20 5.97 -4.13
CA ILE A 167 -16.36 5.84 -2.95
C ILE A 167 -16.58 7.10 -2.11
N ILE A 168 -17.00 6.93 -0.86
CA ILE A 168 -17.32 7.98 0.09
C ILE A 168 -16.47 7.81 1.33
N ILE A 169 -15.55 8.74 1.57
CA ILE A 169 -14.77 8.78 2.79
C ILE A 169 -15.59 9.55 3.82
N ARG A 170 -15.92 8.91 4.94
CA ARG A 170 -16.70 9.49 6.04
C ARG A 170 -16.40 8.79 7.36
N PHE A 171 -16.84 9.38 8.45
CA PHE A 171 -16.92 8.65 9.70
C PHE A 171 -18.05 7.61 9.64
N ALA A 172 -17.89 6.52 10.39
CA ALA A 172 -18.93 5.52 10.58
C ALA A 172 -20.15 6.13 11.30
N LYS A 173 -21.29 5.44 11.20
CA LYS A 173 -22.46 5.72 12.05
C LYS A 173 -22.33 4.92 13.34
N GLU A 174 -23.05 5.30 14.39
CA GLU A 174 -23.10 4.52 15.63
C GLU A 174 -23.48 3.04 15.34
N ARG A 175 -22.65 2.11 15.85
CA ARG A 175 -22.79 0.65 15.64
C ARG A 175 -22.94 0.23 14.18
N GLU A 176 -22.31 0.94 13.26
CA GLU A 176 -22.30 0.57 11.85
C GLU A 176 -21.47 -0.70 11.64
N LYS A 177 -22.02 -1.69 10.94
CA LYS A 177 -21.39 -3.01 10.83
C LYS A 177 -20.51 -3.12 9.59
N ILE A 178 -19.39 -3.82 9.74
CA ILE A 178 -18.56 -4.25 8.61
C ILE A 178 -18.07 -5.69 8.83
N VAL A 179 -17.99 -6.44 7.74
CA VAL A 179 -17.27 -7.72 7.69
C VAL A 179 -15.96 -7.50 6.94
N THR A 180 -14.83 -7.83 7.55
CA THR A 180 -13.50 -7.63 6.97
C THR A 180 -13.06 -8.83 6.11
N LEU A 181 -11.97 -8.66 5.37
CA LEU A 181 -11.43 -9.70 4.47
C LEU A 181 -11.04 -11.03 5.16
N ASP A 182 -10.80 -10.99 6.46
CA ASP A 182 -10.57 -12.14 7.34
C ASP A 182 -11.85 -12.70 7.98
N GLU A 183 -13.02 -12.28 7.48
CA GLU A 183 -14.36 -12.74 7.91
C GLU A 183 -14.76 -12.35 9.34
N GLU A 184 -13.92 -11.55 10.00
CA GLU A 184 -14.23 -10.92 11.28
C GLU A 184 -15.28 -9.82 11.13
N LYS A 185 -16.07 -9.64 12.19
CA LYS A 185 -17.18 -8.67 12.23
C LYS A 185 -16.87 -7.59 13.25
N TYR A 186 -17.02 -6.34 12.83
CA TYR A 186 -16.81 -5.18 13.69
C TYR A 186 -18.07 -4.32 13.72
N ASP A 187 -18.43 -3.88 14.93
CA ASP A 187 -19.35 -2.76 15.14
C ASP A 187 -18.48 -1.49 15.24
N LEU A 188 -18.74 -0.52 14.37
CA LEU A 188 -17.98 0.72 14.27
C LEU A 188 -18.78 1.87 14.87
N ASP A 189 -18.08 2.81 15.50
CA ASP A 189 -18.66 4.02 16.06
C ASP A 189 -18.17 5.28 15.33
N GLU A 190 -18.76 6.43 15.65
CA GLU A 190 -18.63 7.69 14.89
C GLU A 190 -17.22 8.31 14.85
N ASP A 191 -16.26 7.75 15.59
CA ASP A 191 -14.87 8.18 15.56
C ASP A 191 -13.98 7.34 14.63
N ILE A 192 -14.52 6.28 14.04
CA ILE A 192 -13.83 5.42 13.08
C ILE A 192 -14.06 5.95 11.67
N LEU A 193 -12.97 6.20 10.96
CA LEU A 193 -13.02 6.57 9.55
C LEU A 193 -13.25 5.33 8.69
N VAL A 194 -14.23 5.41 7.79
CA VAL A 194 -14.54 4.35 6.83
C VAL A 194 -14.45 4.85 5.40
N ILE A 195 -14.19 3.91 4.50
CA ILE A 195 -14.45 4.05 3.08
C ILE A 195 -15.76 3.32 2.85
N ALA A 196 -16.76 4.01 2.32
CA ALA A 196 -18.08 3.46 2.05
C ALA A 196 -18.43 3.60 0.57
N ASP A 197 -19.33 2.76 0.10
CA ASP A 197 -20.06 3.00 -1.14
C ASP A 197 -21.40 3.70 -0.84
N GLU A 198 -22.35 3.69 -1.78
CA GLU A 198 -23.67 4.30 -1.55
C GLU A 198 -24.51 3.58 -0.48
N LYS A 199 -24.24 2.30 -0.21
CA LYS A 199 -25.04 1.47 0.69
C LYS A 199 -24.37 1.26 2.05
N SER A 200 -23.08 0.97 2.07
CA SER A 200 -22.40 0.42 3.26
C SER A 200 -20.90 0.70 3.30
N PRO A 201 -20.25 0.57 4.47
CA PRO A 201 -18.80 0.55 4.57
C PRO A 201 -18.18 -0.60 3.77
N VAL A 202 -17.17 -0.28 2.98
CA VAL A 202 -16.42 -1.22 2.14
C VAL A 202 -14.98 -1.41 2.62
N ALA A 203 -14.49 -0.55 3.52
CA ALA A 203 -13.26 -0.72 4.28
C ALA A 203 -13.25 0.15 5.54
N ILE A 204 -12.48 -0.29 6.54
CA ILE A 204 -12.04 0.55 7.66
C ILE A 204 -10.81 1.31 7.18
N ALA A 205 -10.95 2.64 7.00
CA ALA A 205 -10.00 3.45 6.26
C ALA A 205 -8.59 3.34 6.85
N GLY A 206 -7.61 2.99 6.01
CA GLY A 206 -6.21 2.83 6.41
C GLY A 206 -5.90 1.67 7.37
N ILE A 207 -6.89 0.85 7.75
CA ILE A 207 -6.69 -0.26 8.70
C ILE A 207 -6.92 -1.60 8.01
N LYS A 208 -8.13 -1.84 7.46
CA LYS A 208 -8.52 -3.15 6.92
C LYS A 208 -9.60 -3.04 5.85
N GLY A 209 -9.43 -3.78 4.77
CA GLY A 209 -10.44 -3.91 3.72
C GLY A 209 -11.66 -4.72 4.17
N GLY A 210 -12.84 -4.34 3.65
CA GLY A 210 -14.08 -5.09 3.81
C GLY A 210 -14.18 -6.28 2.85
N LYS A 211 -15.05 -7.24 3.20
CA LYS A 211 -15.30 -8.45 2.41
C LYS A 211 -16.11 -8.19 1.14
N LEU A 212 -17.04 -7.23 1.19
CA LEU A 212 -17.99 -6.95 0.10
C LEU A 212 -17.31 -6.65 -1.25
N PRO A 213 -16.37 -5.69 -1.34
CA PRO A 213 -15.71 -5.35 -2.60
C PRO A 213 -14.45 -6.20 -2.86
N GLU A 214 -14.32 -7.40 -2.28
CA GLU A 214 -13.07 -8.15 -2.36
C GLU A 214 -12.70 -8.54 -3.80
N ILE A 215 -11.40 -8.55 -4.08
CA ILE A 215 -10.87 -9.05 -5.34
C ILE A 215 -10.95 -10.58 -5.36
N ASP A 216 -11.61 -11.14 -6.37
CA ASP A 216 -11.69 -12.57 -6.61
C ASP A 216 -11.25 -12.94 -8.05
N ASN A 217 -11.38 -14.21 -8.40
CA ASN A 217 -10.99 -14.71 -9.72
C ASN A 217 -11.90 -14.24 -10.88
N LYS A 218 -13.07 -13.71 -10.58
CA LYS A 218 -14.03 -13.17 -11.54
C LYS A 218 -13.84 -11.68 -11.79
N THR A 219 -13.27 -10.93 -10.81
CA THR A 219 -13.01 -9.49 -10.91
C THR A 219 -12.39 -9.10 -12.26
N LYS A 220 -13.07 -8.19 -12.97
CA LYS A 220 -12.60 -7.61 -14.25
C LYS A 220 -12.19 -6.15 -14.12
N ILE A 221 -12.84 -5.42 -13.23
CA ILE A 221 -12.61 -4.00 -13.01
C ILE A 221 -12.00 -3.85 -11.62
N VAL A 222 -10.79 -3.33 -11.55
CA VAL A 222 -10.11 -3.00 -10.30
C VAL A 222 -10.14 -1.50 -10.12
N VAL A 223 -10.66 -1.04 -8.98
CA VAL A 223 -10.50 0.32 -8.50
C VAL A 223 -9.39 0.32 -7.45
N LEU A 224 -8.22 0.83 -7.83
CA LEU A 224 -7.10 1.02 -6.91
C LEU A 224 -7.33 2.25 -6.05
N GLU A 225 -7.06 2.11 -4.76
CA GLU A 225 -6.97 3.18 -3.78
C GLU A 225 -5.50 3.44 -3.43
N SER A 226 -5.16 4.72 -3.29
CA SER A 226 -4.01 5.16 -2.51
C SER A 226 -4.34 6.47 -1.82
N ALA A 227 -4.26 6.49 -0.49
CA ALA A 227 -4.76 7.57 0.34
C ALA A 227 -3.71 8.07 1.33
N ASN A 228 -3.93 9.27 1.84
CA ASN A 228 -3.25 9.85 2.99
C ASN A 228 -4.31 10.13 4.04
N PHE A 229 -4.19 9.49 5.19
CA PHE A 229 -5.11 9.66 6.31
C PHE A 229 -4.41 10.37 7.47
N ASN A 230 -5.21 11.04 8.30
CA ASN A 230 -4.70 11.68 9.50
C ASN A 230 -4.18 10.63 10.50
N PRO A 231 -2.92 10.69 10.92
CA PRO A 231 -2.32 9.67 11.78
C PRO A 231 -3.05 9.49 13.11
N LYS A 232 -3.57 10.58 13.69
CA LYS A 232 -4.31 10.53 14.96
C LYS A 232 -5.64 9.80 14.81
N VAL A 233 -6.32 9.99 13.67
CA VAL A 233 -7.60 9.33 13.37
C VAL A 233 -7.38 7.83 13.21
N ILE A 234 -6.35 7.44 12.43
CA ILE A 234 -6.04 6.02 12.21
C ILE A 234 -5.61 5.34 13.50
N ARG A 235 -4.73 5.98 14.30
CA ARG A 235 -4.31 5.43 15.59
C ARG A 235 -5.47 5.25 16.56
N LYS A 236 -6.39 6.21 16.59
CA LYS A 236 -7.59 6.11 17.43
C LYS A 236 -8.45 4.95 16.98
N GLY A 237 -8.80 4.88 15.70
CA GLY A 237 -9.63 3.81 15.14
C GLY A 237 -9.03 2.42 15.34
N SER A 238 -7.75 2.25 15.00
CA SER A 238 -6.94 1.02 15.17
C SER A 238 -7.00 0.51 16.62
N LYS A 239 -6.81 1.42 17.59
CA LYS A 239 -6.91 1.09 19.02
C LYS A 239 -8.34 0.78 19.47
N THR A 240 -9.34 1.52 18.98
CA THR A 240 -10.75 1.33 19.37
C THR A 240 -11.25 -0.06 18.98
N ILE A 241 -10.89 -0.56 17.80
CA ILE A 241 -11.31 -1.88 17.32
C ILE A 241 -10.29 -3.00 17.60
N ASP A 242 -9.21 -2.68 18.33
CA ASP A 242 -8.09 -3.57 18.65
C ASP A 242 -7.51 -4.30 17.41
N LEU A 243 -7.36 -3.58 16.30
CA LEU A 243 -6.87 -4.14 15.03
C LEU A 243 -5.70 -3.33 14.48
N LYS A 244 -4.53 -3.95 14.54
CA LYS A 244 -3.29 -3.40 13.99
C LYS A 244 -2.83 -4.18 12.77
N THR A 245 -2.57 -3.47 11.69
CA THR A 245 -2.07 -3.99 10.41
C THR A 245 -0.83 -3.23 9.93
N ASP A 246 -0.06 -3.83 9.00
CA ASP A 246 1.08 -3.18 8.33
C ASP A 246 0.72 -1.84 7.69
N ALA A 247 -0.51 -1.71 7.18
CA ALA A 247 -1.03 -0.48 6.61
C ALA A 247 -1.30 0.56 7.71
N SER A 248 -2.08 0.19 8.74
CA SER A 248 -2.40 1.10 9.86
C SER A 248 -1.14 1.63 10.52
N TRP A 249 -0.13 0.79 10.72
CA TRP A 249 1.12 1.18 11.38
C TRP A 249 1.87 2.28 10.61
N ARG A 250 1.87 2.22 9.28
CA ARG A 250 2.45 3.28 8.43
C ARG A 250 1.65 4.57 8.55
N PHE A 251 0.33 4.49 8.44
CA PHE A 251 -0.53 5.66 8.55
C PHE A 251 -0.46 6.33 9.93
N GLU A 252 -0.36 5.55 11.02
CA GLU A 252 -0.21 6.04 12.40
C GLU A 252 1.05 6.88 12.64
N HIS A 253 2.10 6.67 11.83
CA HIS A 253 3.35 7.43 11.91
C HIS A 253 3.41 8.62 10.96
N GLY A 254 2.39 8.80 10.11
CA GLY A 254 2.35 9.86 9.11
C GLY A 254 3.20 9.54 7.89
N ILE A 255 2.55 9.50 6.74
CA ILE A 255 3.23 9.32 5.45
C ILE A 255 3.10 10.60 4.63
N ASP A 256 4.07 10.84 3.75
CA ASP A 256 4.02 11.97 2.83
C ASP A 256 2.82 11.83 1.87
N PRO A 257 1.90 12.81 1.80
CA PRO A 257 0.77 12.76 0.87
C PRO A 257 1.18 12.70 -0.60
N ASN A 258 2.42 13.02 -0.97
CA ASN A 258 2.91 12.86 -2.34
C ASN A 258 3.18 11.40 -2.72
N LEU A 259 3.35 10.51 -1.74
CA LEU A 259 3.49 9.07 -1.98
C LEU A 259 2.24 8.44 -2.57
N THR A 260 1.05 9.04 -2.38
CA THR A 260 -0.19 8.44 -2.87
C THR A 260 -0.16 8.22 -4.38
N GLU A 261 0.29 9.24 -5.11
CA GLU A 261 0.41 9.23 -6.57
C GLU A 261 1.54 8.32 -7.05
N ILE A 262 2.68 8.30 -6.35
CA ILE A 262 3.80 7.41 -6.67
C ILE A 262 3.36 5.95 -6.52
N GLY A 263 2.76 5.60 -5.37
CA GLY A 263 2.30 4.25 -5.07
C GLY A 263 1.24 3.77 -6.05
N ILE A 264 0.19 4.57 -6.29
CA ILE A 264 -0.92 4.13 -7.16
C ILE A 264 -0.49 3.96 -8.61
N ASN A 265 0.38 4.84 -9.12
CA ASN A 265 0.91 4.72 -10.47
C ASN A 265 1.84 3.49 -10.60
N ARG A 266 2.64 3.22 -9.55
CA ARG A 266 3.50 2.03 -9.50
C ARG A 266 2.69 0.74 -9.47
N ALA A 267 1.64 0.68 -8.65
CA ALA A 267 0.73 -0.46 -8.59
C ALA A 267 -0.02 -0.66 -9.91
N ALA A 268 -0.57 0.41 -10.49
CA ALA A 268 -1.25 0.35 -11.79
C ALA A 268 -0.31 -0.15 -12.91
N PHE A 269 0.95 0.28 -12.91
CA PHE A 269 1.96 -0.19 -13.87
C PHE A 269 2.20 -1.70 -13.72
N LEU A 270 2.35 -2.20 -12.49
CA LEU A 270 2.56 -3.61 -12.24
C LEU A 270 1.33 -4.45 -12.63
N ILE A 271 0.12 -3.98 -12.32
CA ILE A 271 -1.13 -4.66 -12.71
C ILE A 271 -1.26 -4.70 -14.24
N GLN A 272 -0.96 -3.60 -14.93
CA GLN A 272 -0.95 -3.54 -16.39
C GLN A 272 0.01 -4.60 -16.97
N LYS A 273 1.21 -4.76 -16.40
CA LYS A 273 2.22 -5.70 -16.90
C LYS A 273 1.90 -7.17 -16.58
N ILE A 274 1.41 -7.42 -15.37
CA ILE A 274 1.29 -8.77 -14.79
C ILE A 274 -0.11 -9.32 -15.00
N ALA A 275 -1.14 -8.55 -14.64
CA ALA A 275 -2.54 -8.95 -14.74
C ALA A 275 -3.19 -8.54 -16.07
N LYS A 276 -2.43 -7.89 -16.98
CA LYS A 276 -2.84 -7.53 -18.35
C LYS A 276 -4.05 -6.58 -18.43
N GLY A 277 -4.31 -5.81 -17.37
CA GLY A 277 -5.41 -4.85 -17.35
C GLY A 277 -5.12 -3.58 -18.15
N ASN A 278 -6.18 -2.92 -18.61
CA ASN A 278 -6.16 -1.65 -19.32
C ASN A 278 -6.38 -0.51 -18.32
N VAL A 279 -5.39 0.37 -18.18
CA VAL A 279 -5.45 1.47 -17.21
C VAL A 279 -6.29 2.59 -17.81
N ALA A 280 -7.43 2.92 -17.21
CA ALA A 280 -8.27 4.01 -17.68
C ALA A 280 -7.55 5.36 -17.54
N LYS A 281 -7.81 6.28 -18.47
CA LYS A 281 -7.24 7.62 -18.47
C LYS A 281 -7.70 8.42 -17.25
N GLY A 282 -6.73 9.07 -16.62
CA GLY A 282 -6.94 10.01 -15.53
C GLY A 282 -6.80 9.38 -14.15
N LEU A 283 -6.25 10.19 -13.25
CA LEU A 283 -6.21 9.94 -11.82
C LEU A 283 -7.36 10.72 -11.18
N ILE A 284 -8.23 10.04 -10.44
CA ILE A 284 -9.17 10.74 -9.57
C ILE A 284 -8.36 11.14 -8.34
N ASP A 285 -8.18 12.45 -8.11
CA ASP A 285 -7.31 12.97 -7.05
C ASP A 285 -8.01 14.07 -6.27
N PHE A 286 -8.41 13.74 -5.04
CA PHE A 286 -8.84 14.73 -4.06
C PHE A 286 -7.61 15.19 -3.28
N TYR A 287 -7.12 16.41 -3.55
CA TYR A 287 -5.97 17.00 -2.84
C TYR A 287 -6.12 18.53 -2.65
N PRO A 288 -7.03 18.99 -1.77
CA PRO A 288 -7.43 20.39 -1.68
C PRO A 288 -6.32 21.33 -1.18
N LYS A 289 -5.35 20.82 -0.43
CA LYS A 289 -4.20 21.59 0.08
C LYS A 289 -2.93 20.81 -0.24
N LYS A 290 -2.29 21.15 -1.35
CA LYS A 290 -1.07 20.48 -1.80
C LYS A 290 0.11 20.83 -0.89
N VAL A 291 0.82 19.81 -0.42
CA VAL A 291 2.11 19.91 0.24
C VAL A 291 3.19 19.73 -0.83
N LEU A 292 4.09 20.69 -0.95
CA LEU A 292 5.22 20.60 -1.87
C LEU A 292 6.33 19.72 -1.26
N PRO A 293 7.06 18.94 -2.08
CA PRO A 293 8.20 18.14 -1.63
C PRO A 293 9.34 18.96 -1.03
#